data_AF-A0AB37YMC6-F1
#
_entry.id   AF-A0AB37YMC6-F1
#
_cell.length_a   1.000
_cell.length_b   1.000
_cell.length_c   1.000
_cell.angle_alpha   90.00
_cell.angle_beta   90.00
_cell.angle_gamma   90.00
#
_symmetry.space_group_name_H-M   'P 1'
#
loop_
_entity.id
_entity.type
_entity.pdbx_description
1 polymer ?
#
loop_
_entity_poly.entity_id
_entity_poly.type
_entity_poly.pdbx_seq_one_letter_code
_entity_poly.pdbx_strand_id
1 'polypeptide(L)'
;MKRIFGVLSTSLIAGVMVFGVSNIEAKAAETTDKPYKVVEPGFNGDQTTIGFDTKADFENHIKTHPVPKNSTIKPLAAIYSTFYHDINSSGPNFTVNASRNPVVVTNFAGWSNDAVSSVRTHSYGDHTIIYEHANAQGRGLALANTGAVYNLTNYSMGDGARTWNDEASSTIVKSN
;
A
#
# COMPACT_ATOMS: atom_id res chain seq x y z
N MET A 1 -35.69 68.29 -13.87
CA MET A 1 -35.54 67.21 -12.85
C MET A 1 -34.96 65.96 -13.52
N LYS A 2 -34.30 65.06 -12.76
CA LYS A 2 -33.19 64.14 -13.18
C LYS A 2 -31.88 64.93 -13.40
N ARG A 3 -30.87 64.93 -12.50
CA ARG A 3 -29.99 63.85 -11.96
C ARG A 3 -29.13 63.23 -13.10
N ILE A 4 -27.84 63.53 -13.35
CA ILE A 4 -26.62 63.78 -12.51
C ILE A 4 -26.23 62.48 -11.76
N PHE A 5 -25.00 61.93 -11.78
CA PHE A 5 -23.62 62.35 -12.16
C PHE A 5 -23.13 61.68 -13.48
N GLY A 6 -21.86 61.70 -13.99
CA GLY A 6 -20.55 62.29 -13.62
C GLY A 6 -19.40 61.25 -13.70
N VAL A 7 -18.42 61.43 -14.59
CA VAL A 7 -17.25 60.53 -14.77
C VAL A 7 -16.16 60.88 -13.77
N LEU A 8 -15.66 59.89 -13.02
CA LEU A 8 -14.49 60.00 -12.15
C LEU A 8 -13.68 58.71 -12.18
N SER A 9 -12.36 58.87 -12.32
CA SER A 9 -11.40 57.77 -12.31
C SER A 9 -10.97 57.45 -10.87
N THR A 10 -10.70 56.17 -10.61
CA THR A 10 -9.68 55.74 -9.65
C THR A 10 -9.12 54.38 -10.07
N SER A 11 -7.81 54.30 -10.17
CA SER A 11 -7.02 53.09 -10.40
C SER A 11 -7.07 52.14 -9.21
N LEU A 12 -6.90 50.82 -9.44
CA LEU A 12 -6.03 49.99 -8.60
C LEU A 12 -5.71 48.59 -9.19
N ILE A 13 -4.46 48.17 -8.97
CA ILE A 13 -3.90 46.81 -9.00
C ILE A 13 -4.02 45.99 -10.30
N ALA A 14 -2.89 45.92 -11.02
CA ALA A 14 -2.58 44.79 -11.90
C ALA A 14 -2.32 43.53 -11.05
N GLY A 15 -3.34 42.70 -10.89
CA GLY A 15 -3.21 41.37 -10.30
C GLY A 15 -2.84 40.35 -11.39
N VAL A 16 -1.55 39.98 -11.48
CA VAL A 16 -1.13 38.83 -12.29
C VAL A 16 -1.63 37.56 -11.60
N MET A 17 -2.85 37.13 -11.94
CA MET A 17 -3.22 35.73 -11.74
C MET A 17 -2.42 34.91 -12.75
N VAL A 18 -1.25 34.46 -12.31
CA VAL A 18 -0.66 33.24 -12.85
C VAL A 18 -1.73 32.18 -12.68
N PHE A 19 -2.38 31.81 -13.78
CA PHE A 19 -3.09 30.54 -13.87
C PHE A 19 -2.01 29.46 -13.82
N GLY A 20 -1.50 29.24 -12.61
CA GLY A 20 -0.65 28.12 -12.28
C GLY A 20 -1.46 26.91 -12.68
N VAL A 21 -0.91 26.14 -13.63
CA VAL A 21 -1.61 25.03 -14.24
C VAL A 21 -2.00 24.10 -13.10
N SER A 22 -3.27 24.16 -12.69
CA SER A 22 -3.85 23.15 -11.84
C SER A 22 -3.98 21.95 -12.76
N ASN A 23 -2.87 21.25 -12.91
CA ASN A 23 -2.83 19.85 -13.24
C ASN A 23 -3.66 19.19 -12.14
N ILE A 24 -4.97 19.18 -12.35
CA ILE A 24 -5.82 18.09 -11.92
C ILE A 24 -5.29 16.93 -12.74
N GLU A 25 -4.17 16.36 -12.28
CA GLU A 25 -3.74 15.04 -12.65
C GLU A 25 -4.93 14.17 -12.24
N ALA A 26 -5.74 13.83 -13.24
CA ALA A 26 -6.73 12.80 -13.11
C ALA A 26 -5.96 11.61 -12.53
N LYS A 27 -6.30 11.20 -11.29
CA LYS A 27 -5.65 10.08 -10.64
C LYS A 27 -5.82 8.87 -11.54
N ALA A 28 -4.79 8.58 -12.34
CA ALA A 28 -4.73 7.43 -13.20
C ALA A 28 -4.55 6.20 -12.30
N ALA A 29 -5.66 5.67 -11.81
CA ALA A 29 -5.73 4.35 -11.20
C ALA A 29 -5.61 3.26 -12.29
N GLU A 30 -4.54 3.33 -13.09
CA GLU A 30 -4.21 2.40 -14.18
C GLU A 30 -3.02 1.52 -13.78
N THR A 31 -3.20 0.69 -12.73
CA THR A 31 -2.17 -0.26 -12.27
C THR A 31 -2.72 -1.64 -11.89
N THR A 32 -3.86 -2.06 -12.45
CA THR A 32 -4.39 -3.42 -12.26
C THR A 32 -3.41 -4.48 -12.76
N ASP A 33 -2.80 -4.26 -13.93
CA ASP A 33 -2.05 -5.29 -14.68
C ASP A 33 -0.53 -5.24 -14.47
N LYS A 34 -0.09 -4.86 -13.26
CA LYS A 34 1.33 -4.84 -12.87
C LYS A 34 1.68 -6.02 -11.95
N PRO A 35 2.81 -6.74 -12.17
CA PRO A 35 3.19 -7.92 -11.41
C PRO A 35 3.69 -7.62 -9.99
N TYR A 36 4.16 -6.39 -9.73
CA TYR A 36 4.54 -5.94 -8.39
C TYR A 36 3.64 -4.78 -7.96
N LYS A 37 3.16 -4.78 -6.71
CA LYS A 37 2.20 -3.80 -6.21
C LYS A 37 2.45 -3.42 -4.76
N VAL A 38 2.30 -2.14 -4.42
CA VAL A 38 2.33 -1.62 -3.04
C VAL A 38 0.95 -1.08 -2.70
N VAL A 39 0.40 -1.48 -1.55
CA VAL A 39 -0.89 -1.00 -1.01
C VAL A 39 -0.60 0.01 0.09
N GLU A 40 -0.71 1.29 -0.26
CA GLU A 40 -0.44 2.41 0.63
C GLU A 40 -1.72 2.83 1.40
N PRO A 41 -1.59 3.19 2.69
CA PRO A 41 -2.70 3.75 3.46
C PRO A 41 -2.89 5.22 3.06
N GLY A 42 -4.04 5.53 2.45
CA GLY A 42 -4.46 6.88 2.15
C GLY A 42 -4.95 7.64 3.39
N PHE A 43 -5.00 8.97 3.27
CA PHE A 43 -5.23 9.89 4.39
C PHE A 43 -6.55 9.69 5.17
N ASN A 44 -7.57 9.08 4.56
CA ASN A 44 -8.89 8.87 5.16
C ASN A 44 -9.23 7.38 5.42
N GLY A 45 -8.25 6.48 5.33
CA GLY A 45 -8.48 5.03 5.39
C GLY A 45 -8.78 4.38 4.03
N ASP A 46 -9.01 5.17 2.98
CA ASP A 46 -8.94 4.72 1.59
C ASP A 46 -7.57 4.09 1.32
N GLN A 47 -7.51 3.01 0.54
CA GLN A 47 -6.25 2.36 0.17
C GLN A 47 -5.93 2.66 -1.29
N THR A 48 -4.68 3.04 -1.57
CA THR A 48 -4.19 3.26 -2.94
C THR A 48 -3.16 2.20 -3.31
N THR A 49 -3.38 1.56 -4.45
CA THR A 49 -2.46 0.55 -5.00
C THR A 49 -1.59 1.18 -6.07
N ILE A 50 -0.27 1.09 -5.92
CA ILE A 50 0.72 1.51 -6.92
C ILE A 50 1.36 0.26 -7.51
N GLY A 51 1.45 0.17 -8.83
CA GLY A 51 1.99 -0.99 -9.54
C GLY A 51 3.30 -0.71 -10.28
N PHE A 52 4.16 -1.72 -10.35
CA PHE A 52 5.50 -1.68 -10.94
C PHE A 52 5.72 -2.89 -11.85
N ASP A 53 6.44 -2.69 -12.97
CA ASP A 53 6.79 -3.77 -13.90
C ASP A 53 7.95 -4.62 -13.39
N THR A 54 8.91 -4.03 -12.65
CA THR A 54 10.10 -4.72 -12.17
C THR A 54 10.14 -4.82 -10.64
N LYS A 55 10.76 -5.91 -10.15
CA LYS A 55 11.03 -6.11 -8.73
C LYS A 55 11.96 -5.03 -8.16
N ALA A 56 12.89 -4.52 -8.96
CA ALA A 56 13.85 -3.51 -8.54
C ALA A 56 13.16 -2.16 -8.26
N ASP A 57 12.24 -1.74 -9.12
CA ASP A 57 11.47 -0.49 -8.92
C ASP A 57 10.56 -0.59 -7.70
N PHE A 58 9.89 -1.75 -7.54
CA PHE A 58 9.08 -2.08 -6.38
C PHE A 58 9.86 -2.06 -5.05
N GLU A 59 11.03 -2.71 -5.00
CA GLU A 59 11.89 -2.71 -3.80
C GLU A 59 12.50 -1.34 -3.52
N ASN A 60 12.83 -0.57 -4.57
CA ASN A 60 13.30 0.80 -4.44
C ASN A 60 12.20 1.74 -3.94
N HIS A 61 10.95 1.57 -4.40
CA HIS A 61 9.80 2.33 -3.91
C HIS A 61 9.59 2.11 -2.41
N ILE A 62 9.49 0.85 -1.97
CA ILE A 62 9.34 0.50 -0.55
C ILE A 62 10.48 1.07 0.31
N LYS A 63 11.72 1.05 -0.21
CA LYS A 63 12.89 1.59 0.49
C LYS A 63 12.88 3.13 0.61
N THR A 64 12.29 3.82 -0.37
CA THR A 64 12.24 5.30 -0.42
C THR A 64 10.96 5.88 0.16
N HIS A 65 9.89 5.09 0.26
CA HIS A 65 8.58 5.42 0.83
C HIS A 65 8.25 4.46 1.99
N PRO A 66 9.04 4.46 3.09
CA PRO A 66 8.76 3.61 4.24
C PRO A 66 7.45 4.02 4.92
N VAL A 67 6.72 3.06 5.49
CA VAL A 67 5.47 3.35 6.20
C VAL A 67 5.73 4.34 7.35
N PRO A 68 4.93 5.42 7.48
CA PRO A 68 5.11 6.42 8.53
C PRO A 68 5.13 5.81 9.93
N LYS A 69 6.21 6.06 10.68
CA LYS A 69 6.41 5.50 12.01
C LYS A 69 5.43 6.15 12.99
N ASN A 70 4.55 5.33 13.59
CA ASN A 70 3.78 5.76 14.75
C ASN A 70 4.76 6.08 15.90
N SER A 71 4.76 7.34 16.37
CA SER A 71 5.68 7.85 17.39
C SER A 71 5.36 7.36 18.81
N THR A 72 4.28 6.60 19.00
CA THR A 72 3.94 6.00 20.29
C THR A 72 4.97 4.94 20.67
N ILE A 73 5.69 5.15 21.78
CA ILE A 73 6.54 4.12 22.38
C ILE A 73 5.65 2.94 22.78
N LYS A 74 5.85 1.78 22.14
CA LYS A 74 5.17 0.53 22.47
C LYS A 74 6.12 -0.37 23.28
N PRO A 75 5.58 -1.35 24.05
CA PRO A 75 6.38 -2.37 24.70
C PRO A 75 7.26 -3.14 23.70
N LEU A 76 8.23 -3.90 24.20
CA LEU A 76 9.00 -4.90 23.44
C LEU A 76 8.14 -6.11 23.02
N ALA A 77 7.00 -5.86 22.38
CA ALA A 77 6.16 -6.88 21.76
C ALA A 77 6.77 -7.29 20.42
N ALA A 78 6.76 -8.59 20.14
CA ALA A 78 7.21 -9.13 18.87
C ALA A 78 6.41 -8.50 17.73
N ILE A 79 7.12 -8.02 16.71
CA ILE A 79 6.50 -7.54 15.46
C ILE A 79 6.20 -8.79 14.64
N TYR A 80 4.93 -9.03 14.29
CA TYR A 80 4.51 -10.14 13.44
C TYR A 80 3.25 -9.77 12.65
N SER A 81 3.05 -10.41 11.50
CA SER A 81 1.79 -10.34 10.77
C SER A 81 1.07 -11.69 10.83
N THR A 82 -0.27 -11.67 10.88
CA THR A 82 -1.10 -12.87 10.94
C THR A 82 -1.76 -13.11 9.59
N PHE A 83 -1.59 -14.32 9.07
CA PHE A 83 -2.09 -14.79 7.78
C PHE A 83 -3.25 -15.74 8.04
N TYR A 84 -4.38 -15.51 7.39
CA TYR A 84 -5.64 -16.19 7.62
C TYR A 84 -6.11 -16.88 6.34
N HIS A 85 -6.67 -18.07 6.50
CA HIS A 85 -7.13 -18.90 5.40
C HIS A 85 -8.50 -18.46 4.87
N ASP A 86 -9.24 -17.67 5.64
CA ASP A 86 -10.45 -16.98 5.19
C ASP A 86 -10.21 -15.46 5.05
N ILE A 87 -11.17 -14.78 4.42
CA ILE A 87 -11.26 -13.31 4.43
C ILE A 87 -11.60 -12.76 5.83
N ASN A 88 -11.42 -11.44 6.03
CA ASN A 88 -11.80 -10.70 7.24
C ASN A 88 -11.13 -11.15 8.55
N SER A 89 -9.94 -11.77 8.48
CA SER A 89 -9.23 -12.34 9.64
C SER A 89 -10.00 -13.45 10.38
N SER A 90 -10.68 -14.35 9.65
CA SER A 90 -11.29 -15.57 10.23
C SER A 90 -10.57 -16.86 9.82
N GLY A 91 -11.03 -17.97 10.39
CA GLY A 91 -10.54 -19.31 10.03
C GLY A 91 -9.17 -19.69 10.62
N PRO A 92 -8.59 -20.81 10.12
CA PRO A 92 -7.23 -21.20 10.41
C PRO A 92 -6.25 -20.06 10.09
N ASN A 93 -5.23 -19.91 10.92
CA ASN A 93 -4.26 -18.82 10.76
C ASN A 93 -2.89 -19.18 11.34
N PHE A 94 -1.87 -18.43 10.91
CA PHE A 94 -0.50 -18.53 11.37
C PHE A 94 0.15 -17.15 11.43
N THR A 95 1.20 -17.00 12.24
CA THR A 95 1.95 -15.74 12.40
C THR A 95 3.34 -15.85 11.83
N VAL A 96 3.78 -14.83 11.07
CA VAL A 96 5.18 -14.69 10.66
C VAL A 96 5.81 -13.51 11.39
N ASN A 97 6.88 -13.80 12.12
CA ASN A 97 7.67 -12.79 12.83
C ASN A 97 8.43 -11.91 11.86
N ALA A 98 8.54 -10.63 12.21
CA ALA A 98 9.30 -9.66 11.43
C ALA A 98 10.80 -9.84 11.60
N SER A 99 11.52 -9.47 10.55
CA SER A 99 12.98 -9.44 10.51
C SER A 99 13.49 -8.04 10.19
N ARG A 100 14.78 -7.79 10.46
CA ARG A 100 15.43 -6.48 10.26
C ARG A 100 16.72 -6.64 9.47
N ASN A 101 17.67 -7.37 10.05
CA ASN A 101 18.93 -7.75 9.42
C ASN A 101 19.46 -9.03 10.10
N PRO A 102 19.61 -10.16 9.36
CA PRO A 102 19.20 -10.36 7.98
C PRO A 102 17.68 -10.20 7.79
N VAL A 103 17.26 -9.87 6.57
CA VAL A 103 15.86 -9.98 6.16
C VAL A 103 15.58 -11.47 5.92
N VAL A 104 14.55 -12.00 6.57
CA VAL A 104 14.16 -13.41 6.50
C VAL A 104 12.97 -13.56 5.56
N VAL A 105 13.12 -14.43 4.56
CA VAL A 105 12.00 -14.92 3.76
C VAL A 105 11.41 -16.15 4.45
N THR A 106 10.11 -16.14 4.69
CA THR A 106 9.36 -17.29 5.21
C THR A 106 8.58 -17.91 4.07
N ASN A 107 8.91 -19.15 3.70
CA ASN A 107 8.15 -19.93 2.75
C ASN A 107 6.92 -20.52 3.45
N PHE A 108 5.77 -20.52 2.76
CA PHE A 108 4.62 -21.27 3.20
C PHE A 108 4.78 -22.73 2.77
N ALA A 109 4.12 -23.64 3.48
CA ALA A 109 4.31 -25.08 3.28
C ALA A 109 3.07 -25.86 3.72
N GLY A 110 2.85 -27.02 3.10
CA GLY A 110 1.72 -27.89 3.41
C GLY A 110 0.39 -27.14 3.23
N TRP A 111 -0.42 -27.15 4.28
CA TRP A 111 -1.78 -26.58 4.28
C TRP A 111 -1.86 -25.06 4.14
N SER A 112 -0.74 -24.32 4.32
CA SER A 112 -0.69 -22.85 4.26
C SER A 112 -0.14 -22.29 2.94
N ASN A 113 0.38 -23.12 2.05
CA ASN A 113 0.81 -22.68 0.72
C ASN A 113 -0.42 -22.49 -0.17
N ASP A 114 -0.52 -21.35 -0.87
CA ASP A 114 -1.63 -21.07 -1.80
C ASP A 114 -3.00 -21.25 -1.11
N ALA A 115 -3.10 -20.75 0.12
CA ALA A 115 -4.26 -20.93 1.01
C ALA A 115 -4.50 -19.74 1.95
N VAL A 116 -3.94 -18.56 1.63
CA VAL A 116 -4.14 -17.33 2.41
C VAL A 116 -5.16 -16.44 1.69
N SER A 117 -6.22 -16.08 2.38
CA SER A 117 -7.30 -15.22 1.88
C SER A 117 -7.35 -13.85 2.58
N SER A 118 -6.78 -13.68 3.78
CA SER A 118 -6.54 -12.34 4.35
C SER A 118 -5.31 -12.23 5.25
N VAL A 119 -4.79 -11.02 5.40
CA VAL A 119 -3.62 -10.71 6.24
C VAL A 119 -3.95 -9.57 7.18
N ARG A 120 -3.75 -9.77 8.49
CA ARG A 120 -3.64 -8.67 9.46
C ARG A 120 -2.17 -8.28 9.58
N THR A 121 -1.80 -7.12 9.06
CA THR A 121 -0.43 -6.64 9.19
C THR A 121 -0.14 -6.18 10.62
N HIS A 122 1.12 -6.13 10.99
CA HIS A 122 1.50 -5.59 12.30
C HIS A 122 1.14 -4.10 12.44
N SER A 123 0.78 -3.61 13.63
CA SER A 123 0.42 -2.19 13.88
C SER A 123 1.58 -1.18 13.77
N TYR A 124 2.78 -1.65 13.49
CA TYR A 124 3.99 -0.86 13.27
C TYR A 124 5.07 -1.70 12.62
N GLY A 125 5.97 -1.04 11.90
CA GLY A 125 7.00 -1.66 11.08
C GLY A 125 7.04 -0.96 9.74
N ASP A 126 7.60 -1.61 8.74
CA ASP A 126 7.62 -1.13 7.36
C ASP A 126 6.50 -1.81 6.56
N HIS A 127 6.80 -2.87 5.82
CA HIS A 127 5.81 -3.61 5.03
C HIS A 127 5.77 -5.10 5.38
N THR A 128 4.60 -5.71 5.16
CA THR A 128 4.43 -7.17 4.99
C THR A 128 4.33 -7.43 3.50
N ILE A 129 5.30 -8.15 2.94
CA ILE A 129 5.35 -8.43 1.50
C ILE A 129 5.01 -9.89 1.29
N ILE A 130 4.04 -10.20 0.43
CA ILE A 130 3.73 -11.56 -0.03
C ILE A 130 4.20 -11.75 -1.47
N TYR A 131 4.53 -12.99 -1.82
CA TYR A 131 5.04 -13.39 -3.13
C TYR A 131 4.35 -14.65 -3.64
N GLU A 132 4.15 -14.71 -4.96
CA GLU A 132 3.46 -15.78 -5.69
C GLU A 132 4.22 -17.12 -5.63
N HIS A 133 5.54 -17.09 -5.40
CA HIS A 133 6.37 -18.28 -5.29
C HIS A 133 7.23 -18.26 -4.02
N ALA A 134 7.77 -19.43 -3.69
CA ALA A 134 8.76 -19.59 -2.63
C ALA A 134 10.00 -18.68 -2.85
N ASN A 135 10.71 -18.37 -1.77
CA ASN A 135 11.95 -17.61 -1.75
C ASN A 135 11.83 -16.18 -2.30
N ALA A 136 10.68 -15.53 -2.10
CA ALA A 136 10.37 -14.18 -2.57
C ALA A 136 10.47 -14.02 -4.10
N GLN A 137 9.94 -14.99 -4.84
CA GLN A 137 9.94 -15.03 -6.31
C GLN A 137 8.52 -14.89 -6.89
N GLY A 138 8.44 -14.70 -8.22
CA GLY A 138 7.18 -14.41 -8.91
C GLY A 138 6.70 -12.98 -8.65
N ARG A 139 5.39 -12.76 -8.78
CA ARG A 139 4.73 -11.48 -8.44
C ARG A 139 4.92 -11.13 -6.96
N GLY A 140 4.70 -9.85 -6.62
CA GLY A 140 4.80 -9.37 -5.24
C GLY A 140 3.74 -8.34 -4.85
N LEU A 141 3.21 -8.44 -3.64
CA LEU A 141 2.29 -7.47 -3.05
C LEU A 141 2.83 -7.02 -1.68
N ALA A 142 3.14 -5.74 -1.54
CA ALA A 142 3.50 -5.13 -0.26
C ALA A 142 2.28 -4.48 0.39
N LEU A 143 2.03 -4.87 1.64
CA LEU A 143 0.96 -4.36 2.50
C LEU A 143 1.60 -3.53 3.61
N ALA A 144 1.14 -2.30 3.80
CA ALA A 144 1.68 -1.43 4.86
C ALA A 144 1.43 -2.00 6.27
N ASN A 145 2.43 -1.95 7.15
CA ASN A 145 2.30 -2.39 8.55
C ASN A 145 1.60 -1.33 9.41
N THR A 146 0.27 -1.32 9.30
CA THR A 146 -0.65 -0.37 9.96
C THR A 146 -1.54 -1.01 11.02
N GLY A 147 -1.63 -2.35 11.09
CA GLY A 147 -2.58 -3.07 11.93
C GLY A 147 -3.90 -3.39 11.23
N ALA A 148 -4.07 -2.92 9.98
CA ALA A 148 -5.25 -3.16 9.17
C ALA A 148 -5.36 -4.63 8.72
N VAL A 149 -6.58 -5.00 8.32
CA VAL A 149 -6.88 -6.29 7.69
C VAL A 149 -6.97 -6.06 6.18
N TYR A 150 -6.22 -6.85 5.42
CA TYR A 150 -6.17 -6.83 3.97
C TYR A 150 -6.79 -8.13 3.44
N ASN A 151 -7.96 -8.04 2.80
CA ASN A 151 -8.57 -9.17 2.12
C ASN A 151 -7.91 -9.35 0.75
N LEU A 152 -7.32 -10.51 0.48
CA LEU A 152 -6.51 -10.74 -0.72
C LEU A 152 -7.36 -10.84 -1.99
N THR A 153 -8.67 -11.13 -1.86
CA THR A 153 -9.69 -10.97 -2.90
C THR A 153 -9.73 -9.58 -3.53
N ASN A 154 -9.29 -8.54 -2.83
CA ASN A 154 -9.39 -7.15 -3.29
C ASN A 154 -8.20 -6.71 -4.16
N TYR A 155 -7.15 -7.53 -4.27
CA TYR A 155 -5.92 -7.17 -4.96
C TYR A 155 -5.67 -8.10 -6.14
N SER A 156 -5.67 -7.57 -7.36
CA SER A 156 -5.31 -8.36 -8.54
C SER A 156 -3.83 -8.76 -8.52
N MET A 157 -3.52 -9.97 -8.99
CA MET A 157 -2.16 -10.40 -9.28
C MET A 157 -1.53 -9.66 -10.48
N GLY A 158 -2.34 -8.98 -11.29
CA GLY A 158 -1.90 -8.27 -12.49
C GLY A 158 -1.63 -9.18 -13.68
N ASP A 159 -2.47 -10.19 -13.85
CA ASP A 159 -2.60 -11.03 -15.05
C ASP A 159 -3.96 -10.84 -15.74
N GLY A 160 -4.73 -9.84 -15.31
CA GLY A 160 -6.09 -9.56 -15.80
C GLY A 160 -7.16 -10.57 -15.36
N ALA A 161 -6.81 -11.60 -14.56
CA ALA A 161 -7.73 -12.70 -14.24
C ALA A 161 -7.81 -13.05 -12.75
N ARG A 162 -6.68 -13.05 -12.03
CA ARG A 162 -6.57 -13.56 -10.66
C ARG A 162 -6.42 -12.46 -9.62
N THR A 163 -6.76 -12.82 -8.38
CA THR A 163 -6.54 -12.01 -7.18
C THR A 163 -5.53 -12.73 -6.28
N TRP A 164 -4.98 -12.05 -5.29
CA TRP A 164 -4.01 -12.66 -4.35
C TRP A 164 -4.62 -13.70 -3.39
N ASN A 165 -5.94 -13.94 -3.48
CA ASN A 165 -6.64 -14.94 -2.69
C ASN A 165 -6.14 -16.35 -3.05
N ASP A 166 -5.57 -17.05 -2.06
CA ASP A 166 -5.05 -18.41 -2.18
C ASP A 166 -3.90 -18.54 -3.19
N GLU A 167 -3.07 -17.50 -3.32
CA GLU A 167 -1.97 -17.39 -4.31
C GLU A 167 -0.63 -16.97 -3.69
N ALA A 168 -0.55 -16.92 -2.36
CA ALA A 168 0.68 -16.59 -1.64
C ALA A 168 1.46 -17.86 -1.27
N SER A 169 2.74 -17.91 -1.64
CA SER A 169 3.67 -19.03 -1.37
C SER A 169 4.87 -18.62 -0.51
N SER A 170 5.19 -17.32 -0.38
CA SER A 170 6.15 -16.85 0.62
C SER A 170 5.91 -15.41 1.07
N THR A 171 6.51 -15.02 2.19
CA THR A 171 6.40 -13.65 2.73
C THR A 171 7.70 -13.14 3.36
N ILE A 172 7.84 -11.81 3.38
CA ILE A 172 8.80 -11.07 4.20
C ILE A 172 8.00 -10.10 5.07
N VAL A 173 8.08 -10.25 6.39
CA VAL A 173 7.57 -9.24 7.33
C VAL A 173 8.75 -8.36 7.77
N LYS A 174 8.70 -7.05 7.48
CA LYS A 174 9.80 -6.11 7.76
C LYS A 174 9.54 -5.29 9.02
N SER A 175 10.51 -5.31 9.93
CA SER A 175 10.61 -4.37 11.05
C SER A 175 11.51 -3.17 10.70
N ASN A 176 11.24 -2.04 11.36
CA ASN A 176 11.94 -0.75 11.21
C ASN A 176 13.41 -0.79 11.65
#